data_AF-A0A849AWS0-F1
#
_entry.id   AF-A0A849AWS0-F1
#
_cell.length_a   1.000
_cell.length_b   1.000
_cell.length_c   1.000
_cell.angle_alpha   90.00
_cell.angle_beta   90.00
_cell.angle_gamma   90.00
#
_symmetry.space_group_name_H-M   'P 1'
#
loop_
_entity.id
_entity.type
_entity.pdbx_description
1 polymer ?
#
loop_
_entity_poly.entity_id
_entity_poly.type
_entity_poly.pdbx_seq_one_letter_code
_entity_poly.pdbx_strand_id
1 'polypeptide(L)'
;MKKIALTWLISLVCGGVYAADWVAIGNGQDGDAYYVDFDYYKYDKKTNAADMWFKKERQNGSTYFTHKKSLSRFYCGSKTYRTLSAITYLASGEAENTYRDNYLLPAETVFPDTTGELLWDVACATPAKGLDFKYANLEDFNDYHEYQRASYAYLRMKPQPNIQFFGQLTPHVKIENYHSYDEYLKDVKIELDKLREQNIIKNYK
;
A
#
# COMPACT_ATOMS: atom_id res chain seq x y z
N MET A 1 33.43 16.50 51.26
CA MET A 1 32.64 15.29 50.93
C MET A 1 31.83 15.56 49.66
N LYS A 2 32.26 15.08 48.50
CA LYS A 2 31.56 15.27 47.22
C LYS A 2 30.86 13.96 46.85
N LYS A 3 29.53 13.93 46.95
CA LYS A 3 28.72 12.81 46.45
C LYS A 3 28.47 13.06 44.96
N ILE A 4 29.12 12.27 44.12
CA ILE A 4 28.98 12.30 42.66
C ILE A 4 27.59 11.74 42.34
N ALA A 5 26.72 12.57 41.77
CA ALA A 5 25.40 12.19 41.31
C ALA A 5 25.54 11.25 40.10
N LEU A 6 25.25 9.97 40.30
CA LEU A 6 25.18 8.95 39.27
C LEU A 6 23.91 9.22 38.44
N THR A 7 24.05 9.98 37.37
CA THR A 7 22.98 10.23 36.39
C THR A 7 22.78 8.97 35.57
N TRP A 8 21.59 8.40 35.69
CA TRP A 8 21.10 7.28 34.90
C TRP A 8 21.06 7.67 33.42
N LEU A 9 22.07 7.21 32.68
CA LEU A 9 22.09 7.22 31.22
C LEU A 9 21.16 6.11 30.71
N ILE A 10 19.85 6.27 30.89
CA ILE A 10 18.84 5.47 30.16
C ILE A 10 18.79 6.08 28.76
N SER A 11 19.75 5.69 27.92
CA SER A 11 19.67 5.92 26.49
C SER A 11 18.47 5.14 25.98
N LEU A 12 17.35 5.84 25.80
CA LEU A 12 16.20 5.41 25.01
C LEU A 12 16.71 4.99 23.63
N VAL A 13 16.99 3.71 23.46
CA VAL A 13 16.98 3.09 22.13
C VAL A 13 15.50 2.94 21.80
N CYS A 14 14.89 4.01 21.31
CA CYS A 14 13.62 3.93 20.59
C CYS A 14 13.89 3.12 19.34
N GLY A 15 13.75 1.79 19.45
CA GLY A 15 13.64 0.93 18.27
C GLY A 15 12.52 1.48 17.41
N GLY A 16 12.83 1.80 16.14
CA GLY A 16 11.84 2.29 15.21
C GLY A 16 10.67 1.30 15.15
N VAL A 17 9.47 1.77 15.48
CA VAL A 17 8.25 1.00 15.30
C VAL A 17 7.98 0.99 13.80
N TYR A 18 8.30 -0.13 13.15
CA TYR A 18 7.90 -0.36 11.76
C TYR A 18 6.42 -0.71 11.75
N ALA A 19 5.58 0.30 11.51
CA ALA A 19 4.16 0.09 11.22
C ALA A 19 4.00 -0.21 9.73
N ALA A 20 3.13 -1.16 9.38
CA ALA A 20 2.75 -1.40 7.99
C ALA A 20 2.05 -0.16 7.40
N ASP A 21 2.36 0.16 6.15
CA ASP A 21 1.87 1.36 5.48
C ASP A 21 0.80 0.99 4.46
N TRP A 22 -0.46 1.01 4.91
CA TRP A 22 -1.59 0.54 4.10
C TRP A 22 -2.12 1.66 3.21
N VAL A 23 -2.15 1.41 1.91
CA VAL A 23 -2.68 2.33 0.89
C VAL A 23 -3.96 1.74 0.30
N ALA A 24 -5.02 2.53 0.22
CA ALA A 24 -6.29 2.11 -0.36
C ALA A 24 -6.14 1.88 -1.88
N ILE A 25 -6.73 0.79 -2.39
CA ILE A 25 -6.69 0.45 -3.81
C ILE A 25 -8.08 0.38 -4.45
N GLY A 26 -9.14 0.30 -3.65
CA GLY A 26 -10.52 0.32 -4.14
C GLY A 26 -11.47 -0.51 -3.28
N ASN A 27 -12.70 -0.68 -3.77
CA ASN A 27 -13.76 -1.40 -3.08
C ASN A 27 -14.18 -2.64 -3.87
N GLY A 28 -14.54 -3.71 -3.16
CA GLY A 28 -15.22 -4.86 -3.73
C GLY A 28 -16.72 -4.58 -3.95
N GLN A 29 -17.37 -5.47 -4.70
CA GLN A 29 -18.82 -5.36 -4.99
C GLN A 29 -19.68 -5.36 -3.72
N ASP A 30 -19.22 -6.01 -2.65
CA ASP A 30 -19.90 -6.06 -1.35
C ASP A 30 -19.68 -4.81 -0.49
N GLY A 31 -19.00 -3.78 -1.00
CA GLY A 31 -18.62 -2.57 -0.26
C GLY A 31 -17.38 -2.73 0.63
N ASP A 32 -16.78 -3.93 0.67
CA ASP A 32 -15.51 -4.18 1.37
C ASP A 32 -14.39 -3.29 0.78
N ALA A 33 -13.62 -2.60 1.62
CA ALA A 33 -12.50 -1.76 1.19
C ALA A 33 -11.18 -2.56 1.19
N TYR A 34 -10.37 -2.38 0.15
CA TYR A 34 -9.11 -3.11 -0.05
C TYR A 34 -7.92 -2.16 0.03
N TYR A 35 -6.87 -2.62 0.70
CA TYR A 35 -5.63 -1.88 0.89
C TYR A 35 -4.44 -2.81 0.69
N VAL A 36 -3.29 -2.25 0.30
CA VAL A 36 -2.04 -3.00 0.16
C VAL A 36 -0.96 -2.40 1.05
N ASP A 37 -0.08 -3.24 1.58
CA ASP A 37 1.08 -2.77 2.36
C ASP A 37 2.13 -2.26 1.39
N PHE A 38 2.29 -0.96 1.35
CA PHE A 38 3.21 -0.31 0.43
C PHE A 38 4.67 -0.74 0.66
N ASP A 39 5.05 -0.88 1.93
CA ASP A 39 6.44 -1.18 2.31
C ASP A 39 6.78 -2.66 2.05
N TYR A 40 5.80 -3.52 1.72
CA TYR A 40 6.01 -4.92 1.40
C TYR A 40 5.73 -5.25 -0.06
N TYR A 41 6.80 -5.27 -0.86
CA TYR A 41 6.81 -5.83 -2.20
C TYR A 41 8.06 -6.68 -2.42
N LYS A 42 7.87 -7.93 -2.85
CA LYS A 42 9.00 -8.79 -3.27
C LYS A 42 8.72 -9.35 -4.64
N TYR A 43 9.67 -9.17 -5.55
CA TYR A 43 9.53 -9.68 -6.91
C TYR A 43 10.57 -10.77 -7.19
N ASP A 44 10.11 -11.91 -7.69
CA ASP A 44 10.94 -12.99 -8.17
C ASP A 44 10.99 -12.99 -9.71
N LYS A 45 12.14 -12.58 -10.25
CA LYS A 45 12.41 -12.56 -11.69
C LYS A 45 12.36 -13.94 -12.33
N LYS A 46 12.67 -15.02 -11.60
CA LYS A 46 12.72 -16.38 -12.16
C LYS A 46 11.33 -16.91 -12.46
N THR A 47 10.39 -16.63 -11.55
CA THR A 47 9.00 -17.09 -11.67
C THR A 47 8.05 -16.03 -12.22
N ASN A 48 8.56 -14.82 -12.50
CA ASN A 48 7.76 -13.67 -12.92
C ASN A 48 6.58 -13.43 -11.95
N ALA A 49 6.89 -13.40 -10.66
CA ALA A 49 5.90 -13.34 -9.59
C ALA A 49 6.19 -12.26 -8.55
N ALA A 50 5.14 -11.68 -8.00
CA ALA A 50 5.19 -10.63 -6.98
C ALA A 50 4.48 -11.08 -5.71
N ASP A 51 5.15 -10.95 -4.56
CA ASP A 51 4.55 -11.12 -3.24
C ASP A 51 4.12 -9.75 -2.70
N MET A 52 2.88 -9.67 -2.23
CA MET A 52 2.27 -8.45 -1.71
C MET A 52 1.36 -8.79 -0.52
N TRP A 53 1.39 -7.96 0.52
CA TRP A 53 0.36 -7.96 1.55
C TRP A 53 -0.81 -7.10 1.14
N PHE A 54 -2.02 -7.59 1.37
CA PHE A 54 -3.22 -6.79 1.32
C PHE A 54 -4.07 -6.99 2.57
N LYS A 55 -4.89 -5.99 2.89
CA LYS A 55 -5.96 -6.12 3.88
C LYS A 55 -7.31 -5.80 3.26
N LYS A 56 -8.34 -6.41 3.83
CA LYS A 56 -9.74 -6.17 3.51
C LYS A 56 -10.43 -5.64 4.76
N GLU A 57 -11.07 -4.49 4.66
CA GLU A 57 -11.89 -3.90 5.71
C GLU A 57 -13.36 -4.05 5.34
N ARG A 58 -14.18 -4.33 6.35
CA ARG A 58 -15.62 -4.54 6.21
C ARG A 58 -16.35 -3.60 7.15
N GLN A 59 -17.49 -3.11 6.69
CA GLN A 59 -18.38 -2.30 7.51
C GLN A 59 -19.24 -3.19 8.43
N ASN A 60 -19.37 -2.79 9.69
CA ASN A 60 -20.30 -3.37 10.65
C ASN A 60 -21.08 -2.23 11.34
N GLY A 61 -22.28 -1.95 10.84
CA GLY A 61 -23.03 -0.76 11.27
C GLY A 61 -22.34 0.52 10.79
N SER A 62 -21.98 1.42 11.71
CA SER A 62 -21.30 2.68 11.40
C SER A 62 -19.77 2.61 11.50
N THR A 63 -19.21 1.44 11.79
CA THR A 63 -17.76 1.27 12.00
C THR A 63 -17.16 0.32 10.96
N TYR A 64 -15.88 0.52 10.66
CA TYR A 64 -15.08 -0.39 9.85
C TYR A 64 -14.18 -1.23 10.75
N PHE A 65 -13.96 -2.48 10.37
CA PHE A 65 -12.98 -3.35 11.02
C PHE A 65 -12.16 -4.08 9.96
N THR A 66 -10.91 -4.42 10.30
CA THR A 66 -10.09 -5.29 9.44
C THR A 66 -10.67 -6.69 9.47
N HIS A 67 -11.24 -7.14 8.36
CA HIS A 67 -11.79 -8.49 8.23
C HIS A 67 -10.72 -9.51 7.83
N LYS A 68 -9.75 -9.13 6.98
CA LYS A 68 -8.69 -10.04 6.52
C LYS A 68 -7.39 -9.28 6.31
N LYS A 69 -6.26 -9.93 6.64
CA LYS A 69 -4.93 -9.59 6.11
C LYS A 69 -4.36 -10.81 5.40
N SER A 70 -3.72 -10.62 4.25
CA SER A 70 -3.19 -11.74 3.48
C SER A 70 -1.94 -11.39 2.70
N LEU A 71 -0.94 -12.26 2.78
CA LEU A 71 0.22 -12.28 1.91
C LEU A 71 -0.12 -13.19 0.73
N SER A 72 -0.08 -12.64 -0.48
CA SER A 72 -0.33 -13.39 -1.70
C SER A 72 0.80 -13.24 -2.69
N ARG A 73 1.08 -14.31 -3.43
CA ARG A 73 1.96 -14.35 -4.60
C ARG A 73 1.13 -14.26 -5.86
N PHE A 74 1.37 -13.25 -6.68
CA PHE A 74 0.74 -13.04 -7.97
C PHE A 74 1.71 -13.43 -9.08
N TYR A 75 1.32 -14.35 -9.95
CA TYR A 75 2.10 -14.77 -11.11
C TYR A 75 1.70 -13.92 -12.32
N CYS A 76 2.58 -12.97 -12.69
CA CYS A 76 2.27 -11.93 -13.66
C CYS A 76 2.23 -12.46 -15.11
N GLY A 77 2.85 -13.60 -15.40
CA GLY A 77 2.80 -14.20 -16.75
C GLY A 77 1.52 -15.00 -17.02
N SER A 78 0.95 -15.62 -15.99
CA SER A 78 -0.18 -16.56 -16.11
C SER A 78 -1.50 -15.99 -15.60
N LYS A 79 -1.51 -14.76 -15.06
CA LYS A 79 -2.68 -14.12 -14.44
C LYS A 79 -3.34 -15.04 -13.40
N THR A 80 -2.49 -15.61 -12.54
CA THR A 80 -2.90 -16.46 -11.42
C THR A 80 -2.30 -15.94 -10.12
N TYR A 81 -2.85 -16.36 -8.99
CA TYR A 81 -2.35 -15.96 -7.68
C TYR A 81 -2.43 -17.11 -6.68
N ARG A 82 -1.73 -16.97 -5.56
CA ARG A 82 -1.74 -17.94 -4.47
C ARG A 82 -1.61 -17.22 -3.14
N THR A 83 -2.46 -17.59 -2.18
CA THR A 83 -2.37 -17.07 -0.81
C THR A 83 -1.26 -17.81 -0.05
N LEU A 84 -0.22 -17.10 0.38
CA LEU A 84 0.89 -17.66 1.17
C LEU A 84 0.61 -17.63 2.69
N SER A 85 -0.13 -16.61 3.13
CA SER A 85 -0.53 -16.44 4.52
C SER A 85 -1.79 -15.60 4.57
N ALA A 86 -2.67 -15.88 5.51
CA ALA A 86 -3.84 -15.07 5.78
C ALA A 86 -4.27 -15.16 7.25
N ILE A 87 -4.90 -14.11 7.73
CA ILE A 87 -5.61 -14.10 9.00
C ILE A 87 -6.94 -13.39 8.78
N THR A 88 -8.02 -13.97 9.28
CA THR A 88 -9.34 -13.34 9.35
C THR A 88 -9.66 -12.94 10.78
N TYR A 89 -10.42 -11.87 10.92
CA TYR A 89 -10.82 -11.35 12.22
C TYR A 89 -12.33 -11.20 12.29
N LEU A 90 -12.87 -11.39 13.49
CA LEU A 90 -14.23 -11.01 13.83
C LEU A 90 -14.33 -9.49 13.97
N ALA A 91 -15.55 -8.97 13.97
CA ALA A 91 -15.80 -7.55 14.23
C ALA A 91 -15.33 -7.09 15.63
N SER A 92 -15.17 -8.01 16.58
CA SER A 92 -14.57 -7.77 17.90
C SER A 92 -13.05 -7.52 17.84
N GLY A 93 -12.40 -7.79 16.71
CA GLY A 93 -10.95 -7.75 16.54
C GLY A 93 -10.24 -9.05 16.89
N GLU A 94 -10.97 -10.05 17.38
CA GLU A 94 -10.42 -11.38 17.65
C GLU A 94 -10.06 -12.09 16.34
N ALA A 95 -8.91 -12.77 16.33
CA ALA A 95 -8.51 -13.61 15.20
C ALA A 95 -9.45 -14.82 15.13
N GLU A 96 -10.17 -14.95 14.03
CA GLU A 96 -11.10 -16.05 13.80
C GLU A 96 -10.36 -17.25 13.22
N ASN A 97 -9.62 -17.04 12.14
CA ASN A 97 -8.86 -18.08 11.46
C ASN A 97 -7.48 -17.57 11.06
N THR A 98 -6.46 -18.39 11.30
CA THR A 98 -5.11 -18.16 10.77
C THR A 98 -4.78 -19.25 9.77
N TYR A 99 -4.39 -18.85 8.58
CA TYR A 99 -3.94 -19.72 7.52
C TYR A 99 -2.50 -19.39 7.18
N ARG A 100 -1.62 -20.39 7.22
CA ARG A 100 -0.28 -20.29 6.68
C ARG A 100 -0.10 -21.42 5.68
N ASP A 101 0.15 -21.04 4.45
CA ASP A 101 0.19 -21.99 3.36
C ASP A 101 1.36 -22.96 3.52
N ASN A 102 1.09 -24.22 3.19
CA ASN A 102 2.08 -25.23 2.88
C ASN A 102 2.22 -25.25 1.36
N TYR A 103 3.44 -25.21 0.80
CA TYR A 103 3.79 -25.06 -0.64
C TYR A 103 3.03 -25.91 -1.70
N LEU A 104 1.96 -26.64 -1.35
CA LEU A 104 1.17 -27.57 -2.15
C LEU A 104 -0.20 -27.06 -2.67
N LEU A 105 -0.80 -25.97 -2.17
CA LEU A 105 -2.03 -25.46 -2.80
C LEU A 105 -1.78 -24.96 -4.24
N PRO A 106 -2.68 -25.30 -5.19
CA PRO A 106 -2.57 -24.82 -6.57
C PRO A 106 -2.80 -23.31 -6.64
N ALA A 107 -2.19 -22.67 -7.65
CA ALA A 107 -2.49 -21.29 -7.95
C ALA A 107 -3.92 -21.15 -8.50
N GLU A 108 -4.63 -20.13 -8.06
CA GLU A 108 -5.97 -19.79 -8.49
C GLU A 108 -5.94 -18.81 -9.67
N THR A 109 -6.93 -18.90 -10.56
CA THR A 109 -7.06 -17.96 -11.69
C THR A 109 -7.57 -16.61 -11.20
N VAL A 110 -6.99 -15.53 -11.70
CA VAL A 110 -7.49 -14.18 -11.49
C VAL A 110 -8.55 -13.88 -12.54
N PHE A 111 -9.80 -13.78 -12.11
CA PHE A 111 -10.93 -13.49 -13.00
C PHE A 111 -11.04 -11.98 -13.29
N PRO A 112 -11.41 -11.58 -14.53
CA PRO A 112 -11.69 -10.19 -14.86
C PRO A 112 -12.82 -9.58 -14.01
N ASP A 113 -12.79 -8.26 -13.84
CA ASP A 113 -13.78 -7.46 -13.10
C ASP A 113 -13.95 -7.92 -11.65
N THR A 114 -12.88 -8.43 -11.04
CA THR A 114 -12.84 -8.86 -9.64
C THR A 114 -11.80 -8.08 -8.84
N THR A 115 -11.94 -8.09 -7.51
CA THR A 115 -10.90 -7.57 -6.61
C THR A 115 -9.58 -8.33 -6.75
N GLY A 116 -9.61 -9.58 -7.23
CA GLY A 116 -8.41 -10.33 -7.56
C GLY A 116 -7.65 -9.72 -8.74
N GLU A 117 -8.35 -9.22 -9.75
CA GLU A 117 -7.75 -8.49 -10.87
C GLU A 117 -7.16 -7.17 -10.41
N LEU A 118 -7.90 -6.40 -9.60
CA LEU A 118 -7.39 -5.17 -9.01
C LEU A 118 -6.07 -5.40 -8.24
N LEU A 119 -6.02 -6.42 -7.38
CA LEU A 119 -4.82 -6.78 -6.62
C LEU A 119 -3.68 -7.24 -7.54
N TRP A 120 -4.01 -8.04 -8.56
CA TRP A 120 -3.03 -8.50 -9.55
C TRP A 120 -2.44 -7.33 -10.33
N ASP A 121 -3.26 -6.39 -10.78
CA ASP A 121 -2.84 -5.19 -11.49
C ASP A 121 -1.87 -4.36 -10.64
N VAL A 122 -2.19 -4.15 -9.36
CA VAL A 122 -1.30 -3.43 -8.43
C VAL A 122 0.05 -4.14 -8.28
N ALA A 123 0.05 -5.47 -8.20
CA ALA A 123 1.28 -6.27 -8.04
C ALA A 123 2.10 -6.42 -9.33
N CYS A 124 1.44 -6.44 -10.50
CA CYS A 124 2.00 -6.88 -11.77
C CYS A 124 2.05 -5.81 -12.87
N ALA A 125 1.43 -4.64 -12.72
CA ALA A 125 1.51 -3.58 -13.74
C ALA A 125 2.94 -3.06 -13.92
N THR A 126 3.77 -3.11 -12.88
CA THR A 126 5.19 -2.76 -12.95
C THR A 126 6.08 -3.88 -12.37
N PRO A 127 6.32 -4.98 -13.12
CA PRO A 127 7.09 -6.12 -12.63
C PRO A 127 8.53 -5.73 -12.29
N ALA A 128 9.04 -6.16 -11.12
CA ALA A 128 10.35 -5.81 -10.56
C ALA A 128 10.54 -4.35 -10.13
N LYS A 129 9.49 -3.55 -10.24
CA LYS A 129 9.56 -2.08 -10.09
C LYS A 129 8.86 -1.58 -8.84
N GLY A 130 8.10 -2.44 -8.17
CA GLY A 130 7.27 -2.14 -7.01
C GLY A 130 5.78 -2.16 -7.36
N LEU A 131 4.97 -1.69 -6.42
CA LEU A 131 3.52 -1.61 -6.55
C LEU A 131 3.11 -0.41 -7.42
N ASP A 132 2.08 -0.59 -8.25
CA ASP A 132 1.49 0.49 -9.06
C ASP A 132 0.06 0.78 -8.62
N PHE A 133 -0.22 2.03 -8.24
CA PHE A 133 -1.50 2.46 -7.68
C PHE A 133 -2.37 3.19 -8.71
N LYS A 134 -2.15 2.95 -10.01
CA LYS A 134 -2.93 3.56 -11.11
C LYS A 134 -4.45 3.49 -10.90
N TYR A 135 -4.93 2.47 -10.17
CA TYR A 135 -6.34 2.15 -9.99
C TYR A 135 -6.88 2.45 -8.59
N ALA A 136 -6.11 3.15 -7.74
CA ALA A 136 -6.65 3.60 -6.46
C ALA A 136 -7.88 4.49 -6.73
N ASN A 137 -9.07 4.01 -6.34
CA ASN A 137 -10.30 4.76 -6.52
C ASN A 137 -10.32 5.91 -5.48
N LEU A 138 -10.11 7.14 -5.95
CA LEU A 138 -10.01 8.36 -5.14
C LEU A 138 -11.41 9.00 -4.95
N GLU A 139 -12.43 8.21 -4.62
CA GLU A 139 -13.81 8.70 -4.59
C GLU A 139 -14.32 9.10 -3.19
N ASP A 140 -13.57 8.86 -2.09
CA ASP A 140 -14.09 9.08 -0.73
C ASP A 140 -13.12 9.75 0.28
N PHE A 141 -13.40 11.03 0.56
CA PHE A 141 -13.20 11.88 1.76
C PHE A 141 -11.91 11.80 2.63
N ASN A 142 -10.84 11.14 2.20
CA ASN A 142 -9.51 11.20 2.84
C ASN A 142 -8.36 11.38 1.82
N ASP A 143 -8.70 11.89 0.64
CA ASP A 143 -7.90 11.79 -0.58
C ASP A 143 -6.60 12.57 -0.55
N TYR A 144 -6.48 13.64 0.22
CA TYR A 144 -5.19 14.33 0.37
C TYR A 144 -4.16 13.45 1.08
N HIS A 145 -4.56 12.71 2.12
CA HIS A 145 -3.65 11.83 2.83
C HIS A 145 -3.31 10.58 2.03
N GLU A 146 -4.26 10.00 1.30
CA GLU A 146 -3.98 8.87 0.40
C GLU A 146 -3.19 9.32 -0.84
N TYR A 147 -3.45 10.50 -1.41
CA TYR A 147 -2.60 11.13 -2.43
C TYR A 147 -1.19 11.38 -1.91
N GLN A 148 -1.06 11.96 -0.71
CA GLN A 148 0.24 12.16 -0.10
C GLN A 148 0.93 10.81 0.12
N ARG A 149 0.24 9.80 0.66
CA ARG A 149 0.79 8.45 0.87
C ARG A 149 1.22 7.81 -0.44
N ALA A 150 0.41 7.85 -1.49
CA ALA A 150 0.73 7.37 -2.82
C ALA A 150 1.92 8.13 -3.43
N SER A 151 1.95 9.46 -3.30
CA SER A 151 3.06 10.31 -3.76
C SER A 151 4.35 10.01 -2.98
N TYR A 152 4.28 9.91 -1.65
CA TYR A 152 5.38 9.52 -0.77
C TYR A 152 5.85 8.10 -1.08
N ALA A 153 4.93 7.19 -1.37
CA ALA A 153 5.19 5.83 -1.82
C ALA A 153 6.00 5.83 -3.12
N TYR A 154 5.52 6.49 -4.17
CA TYR A 154 6.24 6.62 -5.43
C TYR A 154 7.65 7.23 -5.27
N LEU A 155 7.85 8.13 -4.31
CA LEU A 155 9.17 8.73 -4.03
C LEU A 155 10.11 7.81 -3.24
N ARG A 156 9.59 7.00 -2.32
CA ARG A 156 10.36 6.02 -1.52
C ARG A 156 10.84 4.81 -2.30
N MET A 157 10.27 4.55 -3.48
CA MET A 157 10.80 3.56 -4.44
C MET A 157 12.20 3.93 -4.97
N LYS A 158 12.76 5.08 -4.57
CA LYS A 158 14.15 5.49 -4.82
C LYS A 158 15.05 5.21 -3.60
N PRO A 159 16.22 4.58 -3.76
CA PRO A 159 17.34 4.85 -2.87
C PRO A 159 17.95 6.20 -3.28
N GLN A 160 17.74 7.26 -2.49
CA GLN A 160 18.46 8.53 -2.65
C GLN A 160 19.01 8.99 -1.29
N PRO A 161 20.30 9.36 -1.16
CA PRO A 161 20.93 9.60 0.14
C PRO A 161 20.60 10.95 0.80
N ASN A 162 19.82 11.84 0.18
CA ASN A 162 19.84 13.25 0.59
C ASN A 162 18.60 14.08 0.20
N ILE A 163 17.40 13.65 0.58
CA ILE A 163 16.19 14.49 0.46
C ILE A 163 15.73 14.88 1.87
N GLN A 164 15.72 16.17 2.18
CA GLN A 164 15.09 16.69 3.39
C GLN A 164 13.56 16.51 3.26
N PHE A 165 12.98 15.69 4.14
CA PHE A 165 11.63 15.13 4.03
C PHE A 165 10.49 16.00 4.58
N PHE A 166 10.67 17.31 4.77
CA PHE A 166 9.64 18.14 5.39
C PHE A 166 9.10 19.22 4.45
N GLY A 167 7.91 19.01 3.87
CA GLY A 167 6.94 20.09 3.72
C GLY A 167 6.45 20.51 2.32
N GLN A 168 6.95 20.01 1.19
CA GLN A 168 6.48 20.50 -0.12
C GLN A 168 6.50 19.44 -1.20
N LEU A 169 5.54 18.52 -1.15
CA LEU A 169 5.11 17.83 -2.36
C LEU A 169 4.06 18.72 -3.03
N THR A 170 4.49 19.37 -4.11
CA THR A 170 3.73 20.32 -4.93
C THR A 170 3.01 21.42 -4.13
N PRO A 171 3.67 22.54 -3.77
CA PRO A 171 3.02 23.66 -3.06
C PRO A 171 1.79 24.26 -3.78
N HIS A 172 1.54 23.85 -5.03
CA HIS A 172 0.45 24.33 -5.89
C HIS A 172 -0.85 23.51 -5.76
N VAL A 173 -0.79 22.22 -5.42
CA VAL A 173 -1.99 21.36 -5.32
C VAL A 173 -2.47 21.34 -3.87
N LYS A 174 -3.14 22.42 -3.48
CA LYS A 174 -3.83 22.50 -2.19
C LYS A 174 -5.32 22.61 -2.44
N ILE A 175 -6.13 21.84 -1.72
CA ILE A 175 -7.59 21.84 -1.92
C ILE A 175 -8.22 23.23 -1.78
N GLU A 176 -7.64 24.09 -0.93
CA GLU A 176 -8.01 25.50 -0.76
C GLU A 176 -7.86 26.37 -2.02
N ASN A 177 -7.14 25.89 -3.05
CA ASN A 177 -6.96 26.59 -4.32
C ASN A 177 -8.02 26.23 -5.38
N TYR A 178 -8.98 25.35 -5.07
CA TYR A 178 -9.94 24.83 -6.06
C TYR A 178 -11.38 25.20 -5.71
N HIS A 179 -12.19 25.49 -6.73
CA HIS A 179 -13.61 25.84 -6.57
C HIS A 179 -14.49 24.59 -6.42
N SER A 180 -14.02 23.45 -6.91
CA SER A 180 -14.71 22.17 -6.81
C SER A 180 -13.73 21.02 -6.55
N TYR A 181 -14.27 19.93 -6.01
CA TYR A 181 -13.51 18.73 -5.74
C TYR A 181 -13.00 18.04 -7.01
N ASP A 182 -13.82 18.05 -8.06
CA ASP A 182 -13.48 17.43 -9.35
C ASP A 182 -12.27 18.12 -10.01
N GLU A 183 -12.16 19.45 -9.87
CA GLU A 183 -11.00 20.20 -10.35
C GLU A 183 -9.73 19.85 -9.58
N TYR A 184 -9.85 19.70 -8.26
CA TYR A 184 -8.75 19.26 -7.40
C TYR A 184 -8.27 17.85 -7.78
N LEU A 185 -9.19 16.89 -7.94
CA LEU A 185 -8.86 15.51 -8.33
C LEU A 185 -8.20 15.43 -9.71
N LYS A 186 -8.64 16.27 -10.65
CA LYS A 186 -8.04 16.35 -11.99
C LYS A 186 -6.57 16.75 -11.95
N ASP A 187 -6.22 17.77 -11.16
CA ASP A 187 -4.84 18.23 -11.01
C ASP A 187 -3.97 17.25 -10.22
N VAL A 188 -4.53 16.63 -9.17
CA VAL A 188 -3.89 15.53 -8.43
C VAL A 188 -3.51 14.40 -9.38
N LYS A 189 -4.43 13.97 -10.25
CA LYS A 189 -4.19 12.92 -11.23
C LYS A 189 -3.08 13.28 -12.21
N ILE A 190 -3.06 14.52 -12.70
CA ILE A 190 -2.00 15.03 -13.58
C ILE A 190 -0.63 14.96 -12.89
N GLU A 191 -0.53 15.36 -11.62
CA GLU A 191 0.74 15.30 -10.89
C GLU A 191 1.19 13.86 -10.59
N LEU A 192 0.25 12.96 -10.24
CA LEU A 192 0.57 11.54 -10.10
C LEU A 192 1.07 10.94 -11.40
N ASP A 193 0.43 11.25 -12.53
CA ASP A 193 0.85 10.77 -13.85
C ASP A 193 2.24 11.31 -14.22
N LYS A 194 2.54 12.59 -13.93
CA LYS A 194 3.90 13.15 -14.10
C LYS A 194 4.94 12.44 -13.24
N LEU A 195 4.65 12.22 -11.95
CA LEU A 195 5.55 11.50 -11.04
C LEU A 195 5.80 10.07 -11.52
N ARG A 196 4.75 9.41 -12.01
CA ARG A 196 4.82 8.09 -12.60
C ARG A 196 5.71 8.07 -13.85
N GLU A 197 5.49 8.98 -14.79
CA GLU A 197 6.32 9.11 -15.99
C GLU A 197 7.79 9.37 -15.65
N GLN A 198 8.07 10.28 -14.70
CA GLN A 198 9.43 10.56 -14.24
C GLN A 198 10.08 9.33 -13.61
N ASN A 199 9.36 8.58 -12.79
CA ASN A 199 9.84 7.32 -12.22
C ASN A 199 10.09 6.27 -13.31
N ILE A 200 9.23 6.20 -14.33
CA ILE A 200 9.43 5.32 -15.47
C ILE A 200 10.71 5.69 -16.22
N ILE A 201 10.90 6.96 -16.55
CA ILE A 201 12.06 7.42 -17.31
C ILE A 201 13.36 7.21 -16.52
N LYS A 202 13.35 7.48 -15.20
CA LYS A 202 14.56 7.48 -14.37
C LYS A 202 15.03 6.09 -13.95
N ASN A 203 14.11 5.15 -13.74
CA ASN A 203 14.46 3.80 -13.31
C ASN A 203 14.60 2.81 -14.48
N TYR A 204 14.23 3.21 -15.71
CA TYR A 204 14.15 2.32 -16.88
C TYR A 204 14.85 2.84 -18.15
N LYS A 205 15.76 3.83 -18.03
CA LYS A 205 16.83 4.09 -19.01
C LYS A 205 18.15 3.58 -18.44
#